data_AF-A0A3S0ZSJ4-F1
#
_entry.id   AF-A0A3S0ZSJ4-F1
#
_cell.length_a   1.000
_cell.length_b   1.000
_cell.length_c   1.000
_cell.angle_alpha   90.00
_cell.angle_beta   90.00
_cell.angle_gamma   90.00
#
_symmetry.space_group_name_H-M   'P 1'
#
loop_
_entity.id
_entity.type
_entity.pdbx_description
1 polymer ?
#
loop_
_entity_poly.entity_id
_entity_poly.type
_entity_poly.pdbx_seq_one_letter_code
_entity_poly.pdbx_strand_id
1 'polypeptide(L)'
;MNIVVNEELKAYIDPMTPEEHEALERSILAEGCRDALVLWGDVLVDGHNRYGICQKHGLPFKTVQNPRFKTIEDVHLWMIDQHLGRRSISDYLRGVLALRKKDIVDQQRSRLATATEPASSAPVPTSSSDDPPFDADPPADATGEEAAAAVPLPPPAPLNSREAIARAARLSSSQVGMIEKIQKQAAPELVAAVKSGVISINTAAAVATLPAEEQVSAANAGKDELKQAAKRVRESKKKPRAETAEQSSDDDASLDTVQALQQRVAELTAENESLRRQVAELQAQLDH
;
A
#
# COMPACT_ATOMS: atom_id res chain seq x y z
N MET A 1 31.01 5.26 21.21
CA MET A 1 29.80 4.47 20.88
C MET A 1 29.95 3.99 19.46
N ASN A 2 29.79 2.68 19.20
CA ASN A 2 29.85 2.14 17.84
C ASN A 2 28.43 2.18 17.25
N ILE A 3 28.26 2.85 16.10
CA ILE A 3 26.98 2.93 15.39
C ILE A 3 27.20 2.28 14.02
N VAL A 4 26.39 1.27 13.72
CA VAL A 4 26.42 0.52 12.46
C VAL A 4 25.37 1.09 11.52
N VAL A 5 25.79 1.48 10.32
CA VAL A 5 24.88 1.92 9.26
C VAL A 5 24.48 0.71 8.42
N ASN A 6 23.20 0.35 8.46
CA ASN A 6 22.64 -0.68 7.59
C ASN A 6 22.21 -0.02 6.26
N GLU A 7 22.85 -0.41 5.15
CA GLU A 7 22.56 0.17 3.84
C GLU A 7 21.15 -0.14 3.33
N GLU A 8 20.53 -1.25 3.74
CA GLU A 8 19.13 -1.56 3.40
C GLU A 8 18.18 -0.58 4.08
N LEU A 9 18.38 -0.30 5.37
CA LEU A 9 17.58 0.68 6.11
C LEU A 9 17.80 2.10 5.57
N LYS A 10 19.04 2.45 5.25
CA LYS A 10 19.37 3.75 4.66
C LYS A 10 18.74 3.97 3.29
N ALA A 11 18.70 2.93 2.44
CA ALA A 11 18.09 2.97 1.12
C ALA A 11 16.56 2.77 1.13
N TYR A 12 15.97 2.43 2.28
CA TYR A 12 14.56 2.09 2.40
C TYR A 12 13.62 3.26 2.05
N ILE A 13 14.04 4.48 2.43
CA ILE A 13 13.37 5.72 2.09
C ILE A 13 14.20 6.47 1.06
N ASP A 14 13.52 7.05 0.06
CA ASP A 14 14.18 7.83 -0.99
C ASP A 14 15.07 8.92 -0.34
N PRO A 15 16.33 9.07 -0.80
CA PRO A 15 17.26 10.02 -0.22
C PRO A 15 16.80 11.46 -0.46
N MET A 16 17.20 12.32 0.47
CA MET A 16 17.01 13.76 0.39
C MET A 16 17.80 14.34 -0.81
N THR A 17 17.29 15.41 -1.44
CA THR A 17 18.02 16.02 -2.57
C THR A 17 19.32 16.69 -2.09
N PRO A 18 20.29 16.94 -2.98
CA PRO A 18 21.52 17.63 -2.62
C PRO A 18 21.26 19.00 -1.96
N GLU A 19 20.30 19.76 -2.46
CA GLU A 19 19.95 21.08 -1.95
C GLU A 19 19.33 21.00 -0.54
N GLU A 20 18.46 20.02 -0.32
CA GLU A 20 17.90 19.74 0.99
C GLU A 20 18.97 19.27 1.98
N HIS A 21 19.97 18.49 1.52
CA HIS A 21 21.14 18.10 2.30
C HIS A 21 22.01 19.29 2.71
N GLU A 22 22.32 20.18 1.77
CA GLU A 22 23.07 21.41 2.05
C GLU A 22 22.32 22.31 3.04
N ALA A 23 20.99 22.41 2.92
CA ALA A 23 20.17 23.15 3.85
C ALA A 23 20.21 22.54 5.26
N LEU A 24 20.14 21.21 5.37
CA LEU A 24 20.29 20.50 6.64
C LEU A 24 21.68 20.69 7.24
N GLU A 25 22.74 20.58 6.43
CA GLU A 25 24.13 20.77 6.85
C GLU A 25 24.36 22.18 7.41
N ARG A 26 23.85 23.22 6.73
CA ARG A 26 23.90 24.60 7.24
C ARG A 26 23.17 24.75 8.58
N SER A 27 21.99 24.15 8.74
CA SER A 27 21.23 24.22 9.99
C SER A 27 21.97 23.51 11.14
N ILE A 28 22.54 22.33 10.89
CA ILE A 28 23.30 21.57 11.89
C ILE A 28 24.58 22.31 12.29
N LEU A 29 25.28 22.94 11.35
CA LEU A 29 26.47 23.73 11.66
C LEU A 29 26.15 24.97 12.51
N ALA A 30 24.99 25.60 12.29
CA ALA A 30 24.59 26.79 13.03
C ALA A 30 24.02 26.48 14.43
N GLU A 31 23.23 25.41 14.56
CA GLU A 31 22.42 25.14 15.77
C GLU A 31 22.80 23.83 16.48
N GLY A 32 23.66 23.01 15.87
CA GLY A 32 24.00 21.66 16.33
C GLY A 32 22.96 20.60 15.97
N CYS A 33 23.26 19.34 16.29
CA CYS A 33 22.34 18.22 16.07
C CYS A 33 21.27 18.17 17.18
N ARG A 34 20.19 18.93 17.02
CA ARG A 34 19.11 19.03 18.00
C ARG A 34 18.34 17.73 18.20
N ASP A 35 17.88 17.15 17.10
CA ASP A 35 17.07 15.94 17.10
C ASP A 35 17.96 14.72 17.29
N ALA A 36 17.58 13.85 18.23
CA ALA A 36 18.32 12.62 18.49
C ALA A 36 18.28 11.65 17.30
N LEU A 37 19.36 10.89 17.14
CA LEU A 37 19.44 9.75 16.24
C LEU A 37 18.71 8.56 16.86
N VAL A 38 17.94 7.83 16.07
CA VAL A 38 17.18 6.68 16.55
C VAL A 38 17.95 5.41 16.24
N LEU A 39 18.17 4.60 17.27
CA LEU A 39 18.93 3.36 17.21
C LEU A 39 18.06 2.14 17.53
N TRP A 40 18.47 1.00 16.99
CA TRP A 40 18.05 -0.34 17.40
C TRP A 40 19.30 -1.15 17.76
N GLY A 41 19.64 -1.19 19.05
CA GLY A 41 20.94 -1.71 19.47
C GLY A 41 22.06 -0.78 19.00
N ASP A 42 22.97 -1.30 18.18
CA ASP A 42 24.03 -0.53 17.52
C ASP A 42 23.64 -0.06 16.10
N VAL A 43 22.52 -0.52 15.54
CA VAL A 43 22.09 -0.18 14.18
C VAL A 43 21.41 1.19 14.15
N LEU A 44 21.82 2.05 13.22
CA LEU A 44 21.17 3.33 12.94
C LEU A 44 19.85 3.11 12.17
N VAL A 45 18.75 3.55 12.76
CA VAL A 45 17.41 3.44 12.15
C VAL A 45 16.98 4.74 11.49
N ASP A 46 17.12 5.88 12.18
CA ASP A 46 16.78 7.20 11.63
C ASP A 46 17.80 8.26 12.01
N GLY A 47 17.95 9.22 11.10
CA GLY A 47 18.96 10.27 11.22
C GLY A 47 20.25 9.99 10.44
N HIS A 48 20.22 9.12 9.42
CA HIS A 48 21.37 8.83 8.53
C HIS A 48 22.10 10.10 8.03
N ASN A 49 21.37 11.08 7.49
CA ASN A 49 21.95 12.34 7.01
C ASN A 49 22.55 13.16 8.17
N ARG A 50 21.83 13.26 9.30
CA ARG A 50 22.31 13.96 10.50
C ARG A 50 23.59 13.33 11.04
N TYR A 51 23.62 12.00 11.12
CA TYR A 51 24.78 11.23 11.58
C TYR A 51 26.00 11.47 10.69
N GLY A 52 25.84 11.39 9.36
CA GLY A 52 26.93 11.65 8.41
C GLY A 52 27.49 13.07 8.53
N ILE A 53 26.62 14.08 8.66
CA ILE A 53 27.02 15.48 8.86
C ILE A 53 27.77 15.65 10.19
N CYS A 54 27.24 15.08 11.28
CA CYS A 54 27.88 15.18 12.59
C CYS A 54 29.24 14.51 12.63
N GLN A 55 29.37 13.34 11.99
CA GLN A 55 30.64 12.63 11.89
C GLN A 55 31.67 13.43 11.06
N LYS A 56 31.24 14.00 9.93
CA LYS A 56 32.08 14.84 9.06
C LYS A 56 32.65 16.05 9.79
N HIS A 57 31.85 16.69 10.65
CA HIS A 57 32.22 17.94 11.34
C HIS A 57 32.63 17.75 12.80
N GLY A 58 32.69 16.51 13.30
CA GLY A 58 33.02 16.23 14.70
C GLY A 58 32.02 16.82 15.71
N LEU A 59 30.75 16.96 15.32
CA LEU A 59 29.71 17.56 16.16
C LEU A 59 29.12 16.54 17.13
N PRO A 60 28.79 16.94 18.37
CA PRO A 60 28.09 16.07 19.30
C PRO A 60 26.65 15.84 18.84
N PHE A 61 26.14 14.64 19.11
CA PHE A 61 24.76 14.26 18.83
C PHE A 61 24.21 13.41 19.97
N LYS A 62 22.87 13.40 20.07
CA LYS A 62 22.15 12.55 21.03
C LYS A 62 21.63 11.30 20.32
N THR A 63 21.51 10.20 21.06
CA THR A 63 20.95 8.95 20.57
C THR A 63 19.81 8.50 21.47
N VAL A 64 18.76 7.92 20.87
CA VAL A 64 17.63 7.33 21.59
C VAL A 64 17.42 5.91 21.07
N GLN A 65 17.22 4.96 21.99
CA GLN A 65 16.82 3.60 21.68
C GLN A 65 15.30 3.54 21.57
N ASN A 66 14.78 2.85 20.56
CA ASN A 66 13.35 2.57 20.47
C ASN A 66 13.05 1.14 20.96
N PRO A 67 12.45 0.96 22.16
CA PRO A 67 12.24 -0.36 22.75
C PRO A 67 11.15 -1.19 22.05
N ARG A 68 10.45 -0.61 21.07
CA ARG A 68 9.34 -1.29 20.38
C ARG A 68 9.79 -2.14 19.21
N PHE A 69 11.03 -2.01 18.77
CA PHE A 69 11.57 -2.78 17.65
C PHE A 69 11.91 -4.20 18.10
N LYS A 70 11.11 -5.17 17.64
CA LYS A 70 11.37 -6.60 17.83
C LYS A 70 11.88 -7.24 16.55
N THR A 71 11.38 -6.77 15.40
CA THR A 71 11.80 -7.26 14.09
C THR A 71 12.15 -6.12 13.14
N ILE A 72 12.78 -6.46 12.01
CA ILE A 72 13.09 -5.48 10.96
C ILE A 72 11.81 -4.89 10.35
N GLU A 73 10.70 -5.64 10.32
CA GLU A 73 9.41 -5.11 9.88
C GLU A 73 8.86 -4.04 10.82
N ASP A 74 9.07 -4.16 12.14
CA ASP A 74 8.69 -3.11 13.09
C ASP A 74 9.46 -1.81 12.81
N VAL A 75 10.74 -1.94 12.46
CA VAL A 75 11.61 -0.83 12.06
C VAL A 75 11.06 -0.18 10.78
N HIS A 76 10.77 -0.97 9.75
CA HIS A 76 10.19 -0.48 8.49
C HIS A 76 8.84 0.23 8.69
N LEU A 77 7.94 -0.34 9.50
CA LEU A 77 6.65 0.27 9.81
C LEU A 77 6.81 1.61 10.52
N TRP A 78 7.69 1.67 11.52
CA TRP A 78 7.97 2.91 12.22
C TRP A 78 8.60 3.96 11.31
N MET A 79 9.55 3.57 10.45
CA MET A 79 10.15 4.47 9.46
C MET A 79 9.10 5.04 8.51
N ILE A 80 8.18 4.22 8.02
CA ILE A 80 7.06 4.69 7.18
C ILE A 80 6.20 5.69 7.96
N ASP A 81 5.83 5.39 9.20
CA ASP A 81 4.96 6.25 10.00
C ASP A 81 5.61 7.60 10.33
N GLN A 82 6.92 7.62 10.61
CA GLN A 82 7.65 8.89 10.76
C GLN A 82 7.58 9.73 9.49
N HIS A 83 7.74 9.13 8.31
CA HIS A 83 7.69 9.85 7.04
C HIS A 83 6.29 10.31 6.68
N LEU A 84 5.26 9.49 6.88
CA LEU A 84 3.86 9.89 6.67
C LEU A 84 3.44 11.06 7.57
N GLY A 85 4.05 11.20 8.76
CA GLY A 85 3.88 12.35 9.65
C GLY A 85 4.53 13.65 9.15
N ARG A 86 5.54 13.58 8.26
CA ARG A 86 6.22 14.77 7.72
C ARG A 86 5.33 15.51 6.74
N ARG A 87 5.39 16.84 6.73
CA ARG A 87 4.63 17.69 5.79
C ARG A 87 5.34 17.86 4.43
N SER A 88 6.67 17.72 4.41
CA SER A 88 7.51 18.00 3.24
C SER A 88 7.54 16.90 2.18
N ILE A 89 6.96 15.72 2.43
CA ILE A 89 6.96 14.63 1.45
C ILE A 89 5.84 14.80 0.41
N SER A 90 6.14 14.45 -0.83
CA SER A 90 5.19 14.52 -1.96
C SER A 90 4.03 13.53 -1.80
N ASP A 91 2.87 13.88 -2.36
CA ASP A 91 1.68 13.01 -2.35
C ASP A 91 1.96 11.65 -3.00
N TYR A 92 2.81 11.62 -4.03
CA TYR A 92 3.21 10.37 -4.67
C TYR A 92 3.96 9.48 -3.67
N LEU A 93 4.98 10.02 -2.99
CA LEU A 93 5.74 9.28 -1.99
C LEU A 93 4.86 8.84 -0.82
N ARG A 94 3.93 9.69 -0.34
CA ARG A 94 2.94 9.30 0.68
C ARG A 94 2.16 8.06 0.27
N GLY A 95 1.64 8.04 -0.95
CA GLY A 95 0.88 6.89 -1.44
C GLY A 95 1.75 5.64 -1.59
N VAL A 96 3.00 5.79 -2.05
CA VAL A 96 3.95 4.67 -2.15
C VAL A 96 4.23 4.06 -0.78
N LEU A 97 4.53 4.89 0.22
CA LEU A 97 4.80 4.43 1.58
C LEU A 97 3.56 3.80 2.22
N ALA A 98 2.37 4.34 1.97
CA ALA A 98 1.13 3.76 2.48
C ALA A 98 0.80 2.39 1.85
N LEU A 99 1.10 2.20 0.56
CA LEU A 99 0.98 0.88 -0.09
C LEU A 99 1.97 -0.12 0.51
N ARG A 100 3.25 0.26 0.68
CA ARG A 100 4.24 -0.59 1.35
C ARG A 100 3.84 -0.94 2.79
N LYS A 101 3.29 0.03 3.53
CA LYS A 101 2.79 -0.20 4.90
C LYS A 101 1.72 -1.28 4.92
N LYS A 102 0.76 -1.21 3.98
CA LYS A 102 -0.26 -2.24 3.83
C LYS A 102 0.37 -3.61 3.58
N ASP A 103 1.31 -3.72 2.66
CA ASP A 103 1.94 -5.00 2.31
C ASP A 103 2.63 -5.64 3.53
N ILE A 104 3.33 -4.84 4.34
CA ILE A 104 3.99 -5.32 5.56
C ILE A 104 2.95 -5.78 6.59
N VAL A 105 1.89 -5.00 6.81
CA VAL A 105 0.81 -5.36 7.76
C VAL A 105 0.09 -6.63 7.30
N ASP A 106 -0.18 -6.78 6.00
CA ASP A 106 -0.81 -7.96 5.42
C ASP A 106 0.09 -9.20 5.57
N GLN A 107 1.41 -9.06 5.36
CA GLN A 107 2.40 -10.13 5.58
C GLN A 107 2.57 -10.52 7.06
N GLN A 108 2.50 -9.56 7.98
CA GLN A 108 2.51 -9.87 9.41
C GLN A 108 1.24 -10.64 9.80
N ARG A 109 0.08 -10.20 9.29
CA ARG A 109 -1.20 -10.86 9.55
C ARG A 109 -1.24 -12.28 8.98
N SER A 110 -0.77 -12.49 7.76
CA SER A 110 -0.73 -13.83 7.16
C SER A 110 0.17 -14.77 7.94
N ARG A 111 1.37 -14.33 8.37
CA ARG A 111 2.27 -15.12 9.22
C ARG A 111 1.64 -15.49 10.56
N LEU A 112 0.95 -14.54 11.21
CA LEU A 112 0.24 -14.81 12.47
C LEU A 112 -0.92 -15.79 12.27
N ALA A 113 -1.66 -15.69 11.16
CA ALA A 113 -2.72 -16.64 10.84
C ALA A 113 -2.16 -18.06 10.61
N THR A 114 -1.06 -18.21 9.86
CA THR A 114 -0.42 -19.52 9.65
C THR A 114 0.23 -20.09 10.91
N ALA A 115 0.67 -19.25 11.84
CA ALA A 115 1.20 -19.70 13.13
C ALA A 115 0.11 -20.08 14.13
N THR A 116 -1.15 -19.67 13.89
CA THR A 116 -2.30 -19.91 14.77
C THR A 116 -3.22 -21.01 14.24
N GLU A 117 -2.94 -21.65 13.09
CA GLU A 117 -3.63 -22.88 12.69
C GLU A 117 -3.17 -24.03 13.63
N PRO A 118 -4.05 -24.55 14.51
CA PRO A 118 -3.72 -25.74 15.27
C PRO A 118 -3.94 -26.97 14.38
N ALA A 119 -3.09 -27.98 14.58
CA ALA A 119 -3.34 -29.34 14.15
C ALA A 119 -4.75 -29.79 14.63
N SER A 120 -5.75 -29.73 13.75
CA SER A 120 -7.08 -30.28 13.99
C SER A 120 -7.31 -31.48 13.09
N SER A 121 -6.76 -32.62 13.51
CA SER A 121 -7.21 -33.93 13.08
C SER A 121 -7.06 -34.95 14.21
N ALA A 122 -7.98 -34.91 15.18
CA ALA A 122 -8.37 -36.08 15.97
C ALA A 122 -9.78 -35.84 16.55
N PRO A 123 -10.75 -36.74 16.35
CA PRO A 123 -12.11 -36.58 16.87
C PRO A 123 -12.38 -37.41 18.15
N VAL A 124 -13.46 -37.02 18.86
CA VAL A 124 -14.37 -37.80 19.75
C VAL A 124 -13.93 -37.95 21.25
N PRO A 125 -14.83 -38.10 22.27
CA PRO A 125 -16.26 -37.78 22.46
C PRO A 125 -16.60 -36.93 23.73
N THR A 126 -17.90 -36.61 23.83
CA THR A 126 -18.70 -36.14 24.97
C THR A 126 -18.77 -37.06 26.20
N SER A 127 -18.77 -36.48 27.41
CA SER A 127 -19.65 -36.85 28.53
C SER A 127 -19.65 -35.83 29.67
N SER A 128 -20.86 -35.42 30.07
CA SER A 128 -21.33 -34.81 31.34
C SER A 128 -20.72 -35.46 32.60
N SER A 129 -20.69 -34.91 33.82
CA SER A 129 -21.54 -33.97 34.56
C SER A 129 -20.82 -33.41 35.81
N ASP A 130 -21.50 -32.46 36.47
CA ASP A 130 -21.42 -32.04 37.88
C ASP A 130 -20.51 -30.87 38.29
N ASP A 131 -21.16 -29.97 39.01
CA ASP A 131 -20.77 -28.66 39.57
C ASP A 131 -20.86 -28.77 41.13
N PRO A 132 -20.67 -27.72 41.94
CA PRO A 132 -19.49 -27.32 42.73
C PRO A 132 -19.76 -27.59 44.26
N PRO A 133 -19.29 -26.88 45.34
CA PRO A 133 -18.54 -25.61 45.48
C PRO A 133 -17.45 -25.58 46.58
N PHE A 134 -16.70 -24.47 46.71
CA PHE A 134 -16.52 -23.78 48.00
C PHE A 134 -15.86 -22.39 47.84
N ASP A 135 -16.54 -21.40 48.41
CA ASP A 135 -16.10 -20.03 48.69
C ASP A 135 -14.80 -19.96 49.51
N ALA A 136 -13.91 -19.01 49.16
CA ALA A 136 -13.12 -18.25 50.12
C ALA A 136 -12.48 -17.00 49.47
N ASP A 137 -12.79 -15.84 50.03
CA ASP A 137 -12.15 -14.53 49.86
C ASP A 137 -11.99 -13.97 51.30
N PRO A 138 -11.20 -12.94 51.65
CA PRO A 138 -9.86 -12.45 51.21
C PRO A 138 -8.92 -12.34 52.48
N PRO A 139 -7.89 -11.46 52.68
CA PRO A 139 -7.85 -10.00 52.45
C PRO A 139 -6.54 -9.41 51.90
N ALA A 140 -6.62 -8.10 51.65
CA ALA A 140 -5.65 -7.16 51.12
C ALA A 140 -4.34 -7.01 51.92
N ASP A 141 -3.26 -6.63 51.23
CA ASP A 141 -2.45 -5.50 51.68
C ASP A 141 -1.77 -4.76 50.52
N ALA A 142 -1.74 -3.44 50.65
CA ALA A 142 -1.26 -2.49 49.67
C ALA A 142 0.23 -2.19 49.88
N THR A 143 1.03 -2.16 48.81
CA THR A 143 2.13 -1.21 48.67
C THR A 143 2.36 -0.92 47.18
N GLY A 144 2.30 0.35 46.83
CA GLY A 144 2.52 0.82 45.47
C GLY A 144 4.00 0.90 45.13
N GLU A 145 4.33 0.47 43.92
CA GLU A 145 5.50 0.90 43.18
C GLU A 145 5.10 1.14 41.72
N GLU A 146 5.33 2.37 41.27
CA GLU A 146 5.10 2.87 39.93
C GLU A 146 5.96 2.09 38.91
N ALA A 147 5.43 0.99 38.40
CA ALA A 147 5.84 0.48 37.10
C ALA A 147 4.85 1.02 36.07
N ALA A 148 5.26 2.06 35.33
CA ALA A 148 4.60 2.51 34.12
C ALA A 148 4.59 1.36 33.10
N ALA A 149 3.65 0.44 33.27
CA ALA A 149 3.37 -0.64 32.37
C ALA A 149 3.03 -0.01 31.02
N ALA A 150 3.88 -0.31 30.04
CA ALA A 150 3.69 0.07 28.66
C ALA A 150 2.30 -0.38 28.21
N VAL A 151 1.36 0.57 28.17
CA VAL A 151 0.05 0.36 27.54
C VAL A 151 0.35 -0.11 26.12
N PRO A 152 0.01 -1.35 25.74
CA PRO A 152 0.19 -1.81 24.38
C PRO A 152 -0.67 -0.91 23.51
N LEU A 153 -0.05 -0.13 22.63
CA LEU A 153 -0.80 0.58 21.60
C LEU A 153 -1.58 -0.47 20.81
N PRO A 154 -2.86 -0.20 20.48
CA PRO A 154 -3.70 -1.14 19.77
C PRO A 154 -3.00 -1.58 18.47
N PRO A 155 -3.20 -2.84 18.04
CA PRO A 155 -2.60 -3.36 16.82
C PRO A 155 -2.90 -2.41 15.66
N PRO A 156 -1.97 -2.23 14.71
CA PRO A 156 -2.13 -1.30 13.61
C PRO A 156 -3.47 -1.56 12.92
N ALA A 157 -4.30 -0.52 12.84
CA ALA A 157 -5.64 -0.63 12.29
C ALA A 157 -5.59 -1.24 10.88
N PRO A 158 -6.52 -2.13 10.53
CA PRO A 158 -6.47 -2.86 9.28
C PRO A 158 -6.49 -1.90 8.08
N LEU A 159 -5.40 -1.87 7.31
CA LEU A 159 -5.32 -1.20 6.00
C LEU A 159 -5.90 -2.10 4.90
N ASN A 160 -7.01 -2.77 5.21
CA ASN A 160 -7.64 -3.77 4.33
C ASN A 160 -8.41 -3.12 3.19
N SER A 161 -8.76 -1.84 3.31
CA SER A 161 -9.49 -1.09 2.27
C SER A 161 -8.64 0.03 1.68
N ARG A 162 -8.88 0.34 0.39
CA ARG A 162 -8.26 1.49 -0.29
C ARG A 162 -8.47 2.80 0.47
N GLU A 163 -9.62 2.96 1.13
CA GLU A 163 -9.94 4.12 1.97
C GLU A 163 -9.09 4.19 3.24
N ALA A 164 -8.75 3.06 3.85
CA ALA A 164 -7.86 3.02 5.01
C ALA A 164 -6.44 3.44 4.62
N ILE A 165 -5.95 2.97 3.46
CA ILE A 165 -4.66 3.39 2.89
C ILE A 165 -4.67 4.90 2.59
N ALA A 166 -5.74 5.38 1.96
CA ALA A 166 -5.91 6.79 1.60
C ALA A 166 -5.88 7.69 2.84
N ARG A 167 -6.60 7.31 3.91
CA ARG A 167 -6.58 8.03 5.20
C ARG A 167 -5.19 8.05 5.83
N ALA A 168 -4.47 6.92 5.85
CA ALA A 168 -3.11 6.86 6.37
C ALA A 168 -2.14 7.75 5.58
N ALA A 169 -2.33 7.83 4.25
CA ALA A 169 -1.53 8.67 3.36
C ALA A 169 -1.96 10.15 3.33
N ARG A 170 -3.11 10.50 3.90
CA ARG A 170 -3.79 11.80 3.73
C ARG A 170 -4.10 12.12 2.25
N LEU A 171 -4.46 11.09 1.48
CA LEU A 171 -4.81 11.17 0.06
C LEU A 171 -6.27 10.78 -0.17
N SER A 172 -6.76 10.98 -1.39
CA SER A 172 -8.03 10.40 -1.83
C SER A 172 -7.87 8.92 -2.26
N SER A 173 -8.95 8.13 -2.16
CA SER A 173 -8.95 6.74 -2.67
C SER A 173 -8.61 6.66 -4.16
N SER A 174 -9.00 7.67 -4.96
CA SER A 174 -8.68 7.71 -6.39
C SER A 174 -7.18 7.94 -6.63
N GLN A 175 -6.53 8.80 -5.84
CA GLN A 175 -5.09 9.01 -5.90
C GLN A 175 -4.33 7.74 -5.53
N VAL A 176 -4.76 6.99 -4.50
CA VAL A 176 -4.15 5.71 -4.15
C VAL A 176 -4.21 4.73 -5.32
N GLY A 177 -5.37 4.60 -5.99
CA GLY A 177 -5.50 3.74 -7.17
C GLY A 177 -4.64 4.19 -8.35
N MET A 178 -4.45 5.50 -8.55
CA MET A 178 -3.54 6.03 -9.57
C MET A 178 -2.08 5.72 -9.25
N ILE A 179 -1.67 5.86 -7.98
CA ILE A 179 -0.31 5.54 -7.53
C ILE A 179 -0.03 4.04 -7.65
N GLU A 180 -0.99 3.19 -7.28
CA GLU A 180 -0.90 1.74 -7.47
C GLU A 180 -0.70 1.38 -8.95
N LYS A 181 -1.44 2.04 -9.85
CA LYS A 181 -1.24 1.87 -11.30
C LYS A 181 0.15 2.30 -11.76
N ILE A 182 0.62 3.47 -11.31
CA ILE A 182 1.95 3.97 -11.67
C ILE A 182 3.00 2.95 -11.21
N GLN A 183 2.93 2.43 -9.99
CA GLN A 183 3.90 1.42 -9.52
C GLN A 183 3.92 0.14 -10.35
N LYS A 184 2.76 -0.30 -10.86
CA LYS A 184 2.64 -1.55 -11.62
C LYS A 184 3.03 -1.42 -13.09
N GLN A 185 2.82 -0.26 -13.70
CA GLN A 185 2.86 -0.09 -15.16
C GLN A 185 3.84 0.97 -15.66
N ALA A 186 4.35 1.84 -14.78
CA ALA A 186 5.24 2.93 -15.20
C ALA A 186 6.67 2.46 -15.42
N ALA A 187 7.28 2.91 -16.51
CA ALA A 187 8.72 2.83 -16.75
C ALA A 187 9.51 3.61 -15.67
N PRO A 188 10.75 3.20 -15.33
CA PRO A 188 11.53 3.83 -14.25
C PRO A 188 11.76 5.33 -14.48
N GLU A 189 11.90 5.77 -15.73
CA GLU A 189 12.05 7.17 -16.12
C GLU A 189 10.78 7.97 -15.83
N LEU A 190 9.60 7.38 -16.07
CA LEU A 190 8.32 7.99 -15.73
C LEU A 190 8.16 8.10 -14.20
N VAL A 191 8.55 7.07 -13.45
CA VAL A 191 8.54 7.10 -11.98
C VAL A 191 9.45 8.20 -11.45
N ALA A 192 10.65 8.35 -12.01
CA ALA A 192 11.59 9.41 -11.63
C ALA A 192 11.00 10.81 -11.88
N ALA A 193 10.31 11.01 -13.00
CA ALA A 193 9.63 12.28 -13.32
C ALA A 193 8.49 12.62 -12.34
N VAL A 194 7.78 11.62 -11.80
CA VAL A 194 6.76 11.83 -10.77
C VAL A 194 7.38 12.11 -9.42
N LYS A 195 8.41 11.34 -9.03
CA LYS A 195 9.10 11.48 -7.75
C LYS A 195 9.71 12.87 -7.59
N SER A 196 10.35 13.37 -8.65
CA SER A 196 10.93 14.72 -8.71
C SER A 196 9.89 15.85 -8.83
N GLY A 197 8.60 15.53 -8.98
CA GLY A 197 7.53 16.52 -9.12
C GLY A 197 7.50 17.23 -10.48
N VAL A 198 8.25 16.74 -11.48
CA VAL A 198 8.23 17.29 -12.85
C VAL A 198 6.84 17.17 -13.48
N ILE A 199 6.14 16.08 -13.18
CA ILE A 199 4.75 15.85 -13.61
C ILE A 199 3.83 15.46 -12.44
N SER A 200 2.53 15.74 -12.60
CA SER A 200 1.52 15.36 -11.60
C SER A 200 1.20 13.87 -11.62
N ILE A 201 0.70 13.34 -10.49
CA ILE A 201 0.20 11.96 -10.36
C ILE A 201 -0.82 11.64 -11.47
N ASN A 202 -1.73 12.57 -11.75
CA ASN A 202 -2.78 12.39 -12.77
C ASN A 202 -2.21 12.31 -14.19
N THR A 203 -1.14 13.07 -14.48
CA THR A 203 -0.44 13.03 -15.77
C THR A 203 0.25 11.69 -15.91
N ALA A 204 1.00 11.28 -14.89
CA ALA A 204 1.73 10.02 -14.90
C ALA A 204 0.82 8.80 -14.98
N ALA A 205 -0.30 8.79 -14.26
CA ALA A 205 -1.26 7.69 -14.31
C ALA A 205 -1.93 7.54 -15.68
N ALA A 206 -1.98 8.62 -16.49
CA ALA A 206 -2.41 8.55 -17.88
C ALA A 206 -1.29 7.97 -18.77
N VAL A 207 -0.07 8.50 -18.67
CA VAL A 207 1.09 8.02 -19.46
C VAL A 207 1.40 6.55 -19.14
N ALA A 208 1.24 6.10 -17.90
CA ALA A 208 1.45 4.71 -17.47
C ALA A 208 0.54 3.69 -18.18
N THR A 209 -0.50 4.14 -18.90
CA THR A 209 -1.34 3.25 -19.72
C THR A 209 -0.81 3.02 -21.14
N LEU A 210 0.21 3.76 -21.55
CA LEU A 210 0.90 3.58 -22.83
C LEU A 210 1.90 2.40 -22.76
N PRO A 211 2.32 1.83 -23.90
CA PRO A 211 3.41 0.87 -23.96
C PRO A 211 4.71 1.43 -23.36
N ALA A 212 5.54 0.56 -22.77
CA ALA A 212 6.75 0.96 -22.06
C ALA A 212 7.68 1.83 -22.92
N GLU A 213 7.86 1.49 -24.21
CA GLU A 213 8.69 2.25 -25.14
C GLU A 213 8.24 3.71 -25.31
N GLU A 214 6.91 3.93 -25.42
CA GLU A 214 6.35 5.27 -25.52
C GLU A 214 6.51 6.06 -24.21
N GLN A 215 6.39 5.39 -23.06
CA GLN A 215 6.62 6.03 -21.77
C GLN A 215 8.06 6.53 -21.63
N VAL A 216 9.03 5.69 -22.01
CA VAL A 216 10.46 6.03 -21.99
C VAL A 216 10.76 7.16 -22.97
N SER A 217 10.25 7.08 -24.20
CA SER A 217 10.43 8.13 -25.21
C SER A 217 9.86 9.46 -24.74
N ALA A 218 8.66 9.47 -24.16
CA ALA A 218 8.05 10.69 -23.65
C ALA A 218 8.81 11.25 -22.44
N ALA A 219 9.30 10.38 -21.54
CA ALA A 219 10.09 10.80 -20.39
C ALA A 219 11.42 11.43 -20.79
N ASN A 220 12.13 10.85 -21.76
CA ASN A 220 13.39 11.35 -22.28
C ASN A 220 13.24 12.68 -23.05
N ALA A 221 12.12 12.85 -23.77
CA ALA A 221 11.79 14.11 -24.44
C ALA A 221 11.40 15.24 -23.46
N GLY A 222 11.12 14.89 -22.20
CA GLY A 222 10.97 15.84 -21.10
C GLY A 222 9.52 16.18 -20.75
N LYS A 223 9.39 17.20 -19.89
CA LYS A 223 8.13 17.55 -19.20
C LYS A 223 6.96 17.81 -20.14
N ASP A 224 7.20 18.52 -21.25
CA ASP A 224 6.13 18.93 -22.13
C ASP A 224 5.65 17.78 -23.01
N GLU A 225 6.53 16.88 -23.44
CA GLU A 225 6.13 15.67 -24.15
C GLU A 225 5.31 14.73 -23.25
N LEU A 226 5.70 14.56 -21.99
CA LEU A 226 4.90 13.81 -21.01
C LEU A 226 3.49 14.37 -20.83
N LYS A 227 3.34 15.71 -20.83
CA LYS A 227 2.01 16.35 -20.78
C LYS A 227 1.22 16.11 -22.07
N GLN A 228 1.87 16.19 -23.22
CA GLN A 228 1.23 15.94 -24.51
C GLN A 228 0.79 14.49 -24.65
N ALA A 229 1.64 13.53 -24.31
CA ALA A 229 1.30 12.11 -24.25
C ALA A 229 0.11 11.85 -23.32
N ALA A 230 0.11 12.44 -22.11
CA ALA A 230 -1.03 12.34 -21.20
C ALA A 230 -2.32 12.95 -21.79
N LYS A 231 -2.21 14.07 -22.52
CA LYS A 231 -3.35 14.71 -23.20
C LYS A 231 -3.89 13.80 -24.30
N ARG A 232 -3.02 13.24 -25.15
CA ARG A 232 -3.37 12.27 -26.20
C ARG A 232 -4.11 11.05 -25.63
N VAL A 233 -3.64 10.48 -24.52
CA VAL A 233 -4.31 9.38 -23.82
C VAL A 233 -5.70 9.76 -23.30
N ARG A 234 -5.86 10.99 -22.80
CA ARG A 234 -7.15 11.44 -22.28
C ARG A 234 -8.14 11.70 -23.41
N GLU A 235 -7.69 12.28 -24.51
CA GLU A 235 -8.50 12.50 -25.71
C GLU A 235 -8.90 11.18 -26.35
N SER A 236 -7.96 10.22 -26.45
CA SER A 236 -8.25 8.87 -26.96
C SER A 236 -9.13 8.03 -26.04
N LYS A 237 -9.31 8.39 -24.77
CA LYS A 237 -10.35 7.81 -23.90
C LYS A 237 -11.66 8.57 -23.91
N LYS A 238 -11.60 9.89 -24.12
CA LYS A 238 -12.79 10.73 -24.23
C LYS A 238 -13.53 10.45 -25.53
N LYS A 239 -12.82 10.21 -26.65
CA LYS A 239 -13.43 9.92 -27.95
C LYS A 239 -14.23 8.61 -27.98
N PRO A 240 -13.71 7.45 -27.50
CA PRO A 240 -14.51 6.24 -27.32
C PRO A 240 -15.68 6.46 -26.38
N ARG A 241 -15.47 7.18 -25.26
CA ARG A 241 -16.57 7.45 -24.32
C ARG A 241 -17.63 8.38 -24.90
N ALA A 242 -17.27 9.31 -25.78
CA ALA A 242 -18.21 10.18 -26.49
C ALA A 242 -18.95 9.40 -27.57
N GLU A 243 -18.27 8.54 -28.35
CA GLU A 243 -18.92 7.64 -29.32
C GLU A 243 -19.86 6.64 -28.62
N THR A 244 -19.49 6.13 -27.43
CA THR A 244 -20.39 5.29 -26.61
C THR A 244 -21.51 6.12 -25.96
N ALA A 245 -21.28 7.38 -25.59
CA ALA A 245 -22.28 8.25 -24.97
C ALA A 245 -23.29 8.83 -25.96
N GLU A 246 -22.86 9.11 -27.20
CA GLU A 246 -23.73 9.48 -28.32
C GLU A 246 -24.54 8.28 -28.82
N GLN A 247 -24.07 7.04 -28.61
CA GLN A 247 -24.87 5.83 -28.75
C GLN A 247 -25.82 5.56 -27.56
N SER A 248 -25.66 6.27 -26.45
CA SER A 248 -26.44 6.05 -25.22
C SER A 248 -27.26 7.26 -24.79
N SER A 249 -27.49 8.22 -25.68
CA SER A 249 -28.38 9.36 -25.45
C SER A 249 -29.73 9.19 -26.15
N ASP A 250 -30.31 7.99 -26.07
CA ASP A 250 -31.70 7.74 -26.45
C ASP A 250 -32.37 6.97 -25.33
N ASP A 251 -33.36 7.60 -24.69
CA ASP A 251 -34.36 6.89 -23.86
C ASP A 251 -35.07 5.78 -24.68
N ASP A 252 -34.98 5.82 -26.02
CA ASP A 252 -35.46 4.81 -26.98
C ASP A 252 -34.51 3.59 -27.13
N ALA A 253 -33.19 3.77 -26.98
CA ALA A 253 -32.20 2.69 -27.15
C ALA A 253 -32.20 1.67 -25.98
N SER A 254 -32.69 2.08 -24.81
CA SER A 254 -32.86 1.18 -23.67
C SER A 254 -33.97 0.13 -23.90
N LEU A 255 -34.99 0.47 -24.69
CA LEU A 255 -36.06 -0.47 -25.06
C LEU A 255 -35.60 -1.42 -26.18
N ASP A 256 -34.88 -0.89 -27.18
CA ASP A 256 -34.33 -1.71 -28.28
C ASP A 256 -33.28 -2.72 -27.80
N THR A 257 -32.42 -2.34 -26.85
CA THR A 257 -31.44 -3.27 -26.28
C THR A 257 -32.09 -4.37 -25.45
N VAL A 258 -33.16 -4.07 -24.70
CA VAL A 258 -33.93 -5.09 -23.96
C VAL A 258 -34.65 -6.03 -24.92
N GLN A 259 -35.25 -5.52 -26.01
CA GLN A 259 -35.89 -6.36 -27.02
C GLN A 259 -34.88 -7.24 -27.77
N ALA A 260 -33.72 -6.72 -28.13
CA ALA A 260 -32.65 -7.49 -28.77
C ALA A 260 -32.10 -8.60 -27.85
N LEU A 261 -31.94 -8.30 -26.56
CA LEU A 261 -31.53 -9.30 -25.57
C LEU A 261 -32.61 -10.39 -25.38
N GLN A 262 -33.88 -10.02 -25.35
CA GLN A 262 -34.99 -10.98 -25.27
C GLN A 262 -35.04 -11.91 -26.49
N GLN A 263 -34.85 -11.37 -27.70
CA GLN A 263 -34.78 -12.18 -28.92
C GLN A 263 -33.59 -13.14 -28.88
N ARG A 264 -32.42 -12.67 -28.43
CA ARG A 264 -31.23 -13.52 -28.33
C ARG A 264 -31.39 -14.62 -27.28
N VAL A 265 -32.03 -14.32 -26.15
CA VAL A 265 -32.35 -15.33 -25.13
C VAL A 265 -33.29 -16.37 -25.71
N ALA A 266 -34.35 -15.97 -26.44
CA ALA A 266 -35.29 -16.90 -27.07
C ALA A 266 -34.59 -17.83 -28.07
N GLU A 267 -33.72 -17.28 -28.92
CA GLU A 267 -32.93 -18.05 -29.89
C GLU A 267 -32.02 -19.08 -29.19
N LEU A 268 -31.25 -18.64 -28.18
CA LEU A 268 -30.35 -19.51 -27.43
C LEU A 268 -31.09 -20.58 -26.62
N THR A 269 -32.31 -20.30 -26.16
CA THR A 269 -33.14 -21.31 -25.49
C THR A 269 -33.64 -22.36 -26.49
N ALA A 270 -34.07 -21.96 -27.68
CA ALA A 270 -34.49 -22.89 -28.73
C ALA A 270 -33.32 -23.77 -29.20
N GLU A 271 -32.12 -23.18 -29.34
CA GLU A 271 -30.90 -23.91 -29.67
C GLU A 271 -30.53 -24.91 -28.56
N ASN A 272 -30.58 -24.50 -27.29
CA ASN A 272 -30.35 -25.40 -26.16
C ASN A 272 -31.33 -26.58 -26.13
N GLU A 273 -32.62 -26.34 -26.40
CA GLU A 273 -33.61 -27.41 -26.46
C GLU A 273 -33.32 -28.38 -27.62
N SER A 274 -32.93 -27.87 -28.78
CA SER A 274 -32.55 -28.68 -29.93
C SER A 274 -31.33 -29.54 -29.64
N LEU A 275 -30.28 -28.94 -29.05
CA LEU A 275 -29.07 -29.64 -28.64
C LEU A 275 -29.37 -30.70 -27.57
N ARG A 276 -30.24 -30.39 -26.59
CA ARG A 276 -30.67 -31.38 -25.59
C ARG A 276 -31.40 -32.57 -26.19
N ARG A 277 -32.24 -32.36 -27.22
CA ARG A 277 -32.89 -33.46 -27.95
C ARG A 277 -31.88 -34.30 -28.71
N GLN A 278 -30.92 -33.68 -29.39
CA GLN A 278 -29.85 -34.40 -30.09
C GLN A 278 -28.98 -35.22 -29.13
N VAL A 279 -28.64 -34.65 -27.97
CA VAL A 279 -27.90 -35.37 -26.92
C VAL A 279 -28.71 -36.56 -26.39
N ALA A 280 -30.02 -36.39 -26.15
CA ALA A 280 -30.87 -37.49 -25.69
C ALA A 280 -31.00 -38.60 -26.75
N GLU A 281 -31.10 -38.24 -28.03
CA GLU A 281 -31.15 -39.20 -29.14
C GLU A 281 -29.83 -39.96 -29.28
N LEU A 282 -28.69 -39.26 -29.21
CA LEU A 282 -27.36 -39.89 -29.24
C LEU A 282 -27.13 -40.79 -28.02
N GLN A 283 -27.59 -40.40 -26.83
CA GLN A 283 -27.52 -41.23 -25.63
C GLN A 283 -28.38 -42.50 -25.80
N ALA A 284 -29.60 -42.39 -26.32
CA ALA A 284 -30.45 -43.55 -26.59
C ALA A 284 -29.85 -44.51 -27.63
N GLN A 285 -29.06 -44.01 -28.59
CA GLN A 285 -28.32 -44.84 -29.56
C GLN A 285 -27.09 -45.52 -28.96
N LEU A 286 -26.52 -44.98 -27.87
CA LEU A 286 -25.38 -45.57 -27.17
C LEU A 286 -25.81 -46.60 -26.11
N ASP A 287 -27.05 -46.53 -25.63
CA ASP A 287 -27.67 -47.46 -24.68
C ASP A 287 -28.35 -48.68 -25.37
N HIS A 288 -28.18 -48.85 -26.68
CA HIS A 288 -28.58 -50.03 -27.48
C HIS A 288 -27.36 -50.74 -28.05
#